data_AF-A0A973SDC4-F1
#
_entry.id   AF-A0A973SDC4-F1
#
_cell.length_a   1.000
_cell.length_b   1.000
_cell.length_c   1.000
_cell.angle_alpha   90.00
_cell.angle_beta   90.00
_cell.angle_gamma   90.00
#
_symmetry.space_group_name_H-M   'P 1'
#
loop_
_entity.id
_entity.type
_entity.pdbx_description
1 polymer ?
#
loop_
_entity_poly.entity_id
_entity_poly.type
_entity_poly.pdbx_seq_one_letter_code
_entity_poly.pdbx_strand_id
1 'polypeptide(L)'
;MPLLAVISTAGFERRVGMLDVSSTGVQLTSPDLPEEGAIILFEADAVQAVGRVVWSRNGQCGVAFERPISANQVEQLRREAADAADLPYLSFRLGCEDAA
;
A
#
# COMPACT_ATOMS: atom_id res chain seq x y z
N MET A 1 12.92 4.47 3.90
CA MET A 1 11.58 5.07 3.74
C MET A 1 10.62 4.00 3.24
N PRO A 2 9.32 4.06 3.54
CA PRO A 2 8.35 3.09 3.00
C PRO A 2 8.12 3.29 1.50
N LEU A 3 7.89 2.21 0.75
CA LEU A 3 7.43 2.29 -0.65
C LEU A 3 6.03 2.89 -0.70
N LEU A 4 5.75 3.78 -1.65
CA LEU A 4 4.39 4.29 -1.84
C LEU A 4 3.55 3.27 -2.60
N ALA A 5 2.41 2.91 -2.01
CA ALA A 5 1.38 2.12 -2.65
C ALA A 5 0.09 2.95 -2.73
N VAL A 6 -0.78 2.54 -3.64
CA VAL A 6 -2.15 3.03 -3.76
C VAL A 6 -3.07 1.94 -3.22
N ILE A 7 -4.04 2.34 -2.41
CA ILE A 7 -5.15 1.46 -2.05
C ILE A 7 -6.47 2.09 -2.45
N SER A 8 -7.34 1.26 -3.02
CA SER A 8 -8.69 1.64 -3.42
C SER A 8 -9.72 0.88 -2.58
N THR A 9 -10.61 1.65 -1.95
CA THR A 9 -11.81 1.19 -1.23
C THR A 9 -13.05 1.67 -1.97
N ALA A 10 -14.24 1.14 -1.66
CA ALA A 10 -15.49 1.50 -2.34
C ALA A 10 -15.72 3.04 -2.37
N GLY A 11 -15.28 3.67 -3.45
CA GLY A 11 -15.40 5.11 -3.72
C GLY A 11 -14.15 5.97 -3.49
N PHE A 12 -13.06 5.45 -2.91
CA PHE A 12 -11.88 6.27 -2.58
C PHE A 12 -10.56 5.54 -2.83
N GLU A 13 -9.69 6.21 -3.58
CA GLU A 13 -8.29 5.86 -3.77
C GLU A 13 -7.41 6.72 -2.84
N ARG A 14 -6.39 6.13 -2.22
CA ARG A 14 -5.45 6.85 -1.36
C ARG A 14 -4.04 6.28 -1.47
N ARG A 15 -3.04 7.15 -1.31
CA ARG A 15 -1.65 6.73 -1.15
C ARG A 15 -1.35 6.35 0.29
N VAL A 16 -0.61 5.27 0.44
CA VAL A 16 -0.19 4.72 1.73
C VAL A 16 1.28 4.33 1.64
N GLY A 17 1.98 4.33 2.76
CA GLY A 17 3.29 3.72 2.85
C GLY A 17 3.17 2.21 3.04
N MET A 18 3.95 1.44 2.30
CA MET A 18 4.15 0.00 2.51
C MET A 18 5.36 -0.20 3.43
N LEU A 19 5.13 -0.83 4.57
CA LEU A 19 6.16 -1.11 5.58
C LEU A 19 6.78 -2.50 5.41
N ASP A 20 5.96 -3.49 5.06
CA ASP A 20 6.41 -4.86 4.84
C ASP A 20 5.47 -5.56 3.85
N VAL A 21 5.99 -6.56 3.13
CA VAL A 21 5.25 -7.36 2.16
C VAL A 21 5.69 -8.82 2.16
N SER A 22 4.71 -9.70 2.03
CA SER A 22 4.84 -11.15 1.90
C SER A 22 3.94 -11.65 0.78
N SER A 23 4.01 -12.96 0.48
CA SER A 23 3.13 -13.56 -0.53
C SER A 23 1.65 -13.50 -0.13
N THR A 24 1.33 -13.46 1.16
CA THR A 24 -0.04 -13.56 1.66
C THR A 24 -0.60 -12.24 2.17
N GLY A 25 0.20 -11.18 2.24
CA GLY A 25 -0.27 -9.92 2.77
C GLY A 25 0.78 -8.82 2.80
N VAL A 26 0.33 -7.64 3.20
CA VAL A 26 1.11 -6.41 3.24
C VAL A 26 0.78 -5.60 4.50
N GLN A 27 1.78 -4.94 5.05
CA GLN A 27 1.64 -3.99 6.14
C GLN A 27 1.70 -2.57 5.57
N LEU A 28 0.70 -1.76 5.88
CA LEU A 28 0.54 -0.40 5.38
C LEU A 28 0.55 0.62 6.51
N THR A 29 0.92 1.86 6.20
CA THR A 29 0.85 3.02 7.10
C THR A 29 0.27 4.24 6.39
N SER A 30 -0.68 4.89 7.06
CA SER A 30 -1.25 6.18 6.63
C SER A 30 -2.04 6.79 7.80
N PRO A 31 -2.18 8.13 7.87
CA PRO A 31 -3.04 8.77 8.86
C PRO A 31 -4.51 8.33 8.79
N ASP A 32 -4.97 7.92 7.61
CA ASP A 32 -6.37 7.56 7.34
C ASP A 32 -6.44 6.22 6.58
N LEU A 33 -6.34 5.12 7.34
CA LEU A 33 -6.44 3.75 6.84
C LEU A 33 -7.84 3.17 7.02
N PRO A 34 -8.29 2.28 6.13
CA PRO A 34 -9.57 1.60 6.28
C PRO A 34 -9.65 0.76 7.56
N GLU A 35 -10.87 0.60 8.07
CA GLU A 35 -11.15 -0.22 9.25
C GLU A 35 -10.94 -1.72 8.99
N GLU A 36 -10.81 -2.47 10.09
CA GLU A 36 -10.74 -3.93 10.04
C GLU A 36 -11.98 -4.51 9.34
N GLY A 37 -11.75 -5.51 8.49
CA GLY A 37 -12.79 -6.13 7.67
C GLY A 37 -13.02 -5.48 6.31
N ALA A 38 -12.52 -4.25 6.07
CA ALA A 38 -12.64 -3.57 4.78
C ALA A 38 -11.92 -4.35 3.66
N ILE A 39 -12.53 -4.38 2.48
CA ILE A 39 -11.90 -4.88 1.25
C ILE A 39 -11.17 -3.74 0.58
N ILE A 40 -9.92 -4.00 0.20
CA ILE A 40 -9.10 -3.05 -0.54
C ILE A 40 -8.58 -3.70 -1.83
N LEU A 41 -8.38 -2.87 -2.84
CA LEU A 41 -7.49 -3.16 -3.95
C LEU A 41 -6.15 -2.50 -3.64
N PHE A 42 -5.09 -3.29 -3.52
CA PHE A 42 -3.71 -2.84 -3.35
C PHE A 42 -3.03 -2.74 -4.72
N GLU A 43 -2.39 -1.61 -4.97
CA GLU A 43 -1.66 -1.31 -6.21
C GLU A 43 -0.30 -0.69 -5.87
N ALA A 44 0.77 -1.35 -6.28
CA ALA A 44 2.13 -0.83 -6.18
C ALA A 44 2.90 -1.28 -7.42
N ASP A 45 3.28 -0.30 -8.25
CA ASP A 45 3.88 -0.52 -9.57
C ASP A 45 3.09 -1.56 -10.41
N ALA A 46 3.73 -2.66 -10.84
CA ALA A 46 3.11 -3.72 -11.61
C ALA A 46 2.33 -4.75 -10.75
N VAL A 47 2.28 -4.58 -9.42
CA VAL A 47 1.59 -5.51 -8.52
C VAL A 47 0.22 -4.96 -8.15
N GLN A 48 -0.81 -5.72 -8.51
CA GLN A 48 -2.20 -5.47 -8.11
C GLN A 48 -2.74 -6.69 -7.37
N ALA A 49 -3.33 -6.49 -6.19
CA ALA A 49 -3.89 -7.56 -5.37
C ALA A 49 -5.13 -7.10 -4.60
N VAL A 50 -6.18 -7.93 -4.57
CA VAL A 50 -7.33 -7.72 -3.69
C VAL A 50 -7.01 -8.31 -2.33
N GLY A 51 -7.36 -7.59 -1.26
CA GLY A 51 -7.18 -8.07 0.10
C GLY A 51 -8.18 -7.50 1.09
N ARG A 52 -8.17 -8.06 2.29
CA ARG A 52 -8.98 -7.62 3.42
C ARG A 52 -8.10 -7.10 4.52
N VAL A 53 -8.48 -5.97 5.13
CA VAL A 53 -7.84 -5.49 6.36
C VAL A 53 -8.14 -6.48 7.49
N VAL A 54 -7.11 -7.08 8.07
CA VAL A 54 -7.21 -8.07 9.15
C VAL A 54 -6.87 -7.51 10.53
N TRP A 55 -6.28 -6.31 10.58
CA TRP A 55 -6.10 -5.53 11.79
C TRP A 55 -5.83 -4.06 11.41
N SER A 56 -6.21 -3.13 12.27
CA SER A 56 -5.86 -1.71 12.16
C SER A 56 -5.52 -1.15 13.53
N ARG A 57 -4.33 -0.54 13.68
CA ARG A 57 -3.86 0.02 14.94
C ARG A 57 -2.80 1.10 14.71
N ASN A 58 -2.91 2.22 15.42
CA ASN A 58 -1.89 3.29 15.45
C ASN A 58 -1.46 3.80 14.06
N GLY A 59 -2.40 4.03 13.13
CA GLY A 59 -2.08 4.51 11.77
C GLY A 59 -1.36 3.48 10.90
N GLN A 60 -1.47 2.20 11.27
CA GLN A 60 -1.01 1.06 10.49
C GLN A 60 -2.12 0.03 10.34
N CYS A 61 -2.09 -0.73 9.26
CA CYS A 61 -2.99 -1.85 9.08
C CYS A 61 -2.28 -3.01 8.37
N GLY A 62 -2.78 -4.21 8.62
CA GLY A 62 -2.37 -5.41 7.89
C GLY A 62 -3.48 -5.81 6.94
N VAL A 63 -3.09 -6.12 5.71
CA VAL A 63 -3.98 -6.60 4.67
C VAL A 63 -3.60 -8.03 4.34
N ALA A 64 -4.54 -8.95 4.43
CA ALA A 64 -4.39 -10.30 3.91
C ALA A 64 -4.90 -10.34 2.46
N PHE A 65 -4.09 -10.82 1.54
CA PHE A 65 -4.48 -10.97 0.14
C PHE A 65 -5.46 -12.13 -0.03
N GLU A 66 -6.49 -11.94 -0.84
CA GLU A 66 -7.45 -13.01 -1.17
C GLU A 66 -6.77 -14.13 -1.96
N ARG A 67 -5.79 -13.77 -2.80
CA ARG A 67 -4.94 -14.69 -3.52
C ARG A 67 -3.48 -14.34 -3.24
N PRO A 68 -2.64 -15.33 -2.93
CA PRO A 68 -1.22 -15.06 -2.73
C PRO A 68 -0.59 -14.43 -3.98
N ILE A 69 0.23 -13.41 -3.80
CA ILE A 69 1.10 -12.88 -4.85
C ILE A 69 2.35 -13.77 -4.97
N SER A 70 2.94 -13.79 -6.17
CA SER A 70 4.12 -14.62 -6.44
C SER A 70 5.36 -14.14 -5.68
N ALA A 71 6.31 -15.04 -5.42
CA ALA A 71 7.58 -14.67 -4.81
C ALA A 71 8.36 -13.61 -5.61
N ASN A 72 8.23 -13.62 -6.94
CA ASN A 72 8.84 -12.60 -7.80
C ASN A 72 8.23 -11.20 -7.53
N GLN A 73 6.90 -11.12 -7.42
CA GLN A 73 6.22 -9.86 -7.08
C GLN A 73 6.61 -9.35 -5.69
N VAL A 74 6.76 -10.24 -4.70
CA VAL A 74 7.25 -9.86 -3.36
C VAL A 74 8.66 -9.27 -3.44
N GLU A 75 9.56 -9.94 -4.16
CA GLU A 75 10.95 -9.49 -4.31
C GLU A 75 11.04 -8.16 -5.06
N GLN A 76 10.23 -7.98 -6.11
CA GLN A 76 10.13 -6.72 -6.85
C GLN A 76 9.72 -5.57 -5.91
N LEU A 77 8.64 -5.73 -5.16
CA LEU A 77 8.16 -4.73 -4.20
C LEU A 77 9.20 -4.40 -3.12
N ARG A 78 9.97 -5.39 -2.65
CA ARG A 78 11.05 -5.17 -1.67
C ARG A 78 12.21 -4.37 -2.25
N ARG A 79 12.59 -4.64 -3.50
CA ARG A 79 13.63 -3.89 -4.21
C ARG A 79 13.22 -2.44 -4.39
N GLU A 80 12.00 -2.21 -4.86
CA GLU A 80 11.48 -0.86 -5.02
C GLU A 80 11.42 -0.10 -3.69
N ALA A 81 11.05 -0.77 -2.59
CA ALA A 81 11.08 -0.17 -1.26
C ALA A 81 12.51 0.23 -0.82
N ALA A 82 13.51 -0.58 -1.19
CA ALA A 82 14.91 -0.27 -0.92
C ALA A 82 15.40 0.90 -1.80
N ASP A 83 15.07 0.91 -3.09
CA ASP A 83 15.43 1.99 -4.02
C ASP A 83 14.78 3.31 -3.62
N ALA A 84 13.52 3.30 -3.20
CA ALA A 84 12.82 4.47 -2.67
C ALA A 84 13.42 4.98 -1.35
N ALA A 85 14.11 4.13 -0.59
CA ALA A 85 14.82 4.54 0.62
C ALA A 85 16.18 5.20 0.31
N ASP A 86 16.76 4.92 -0.85
CA ASP A 86 18.06 5.46 -1.30
C ASP A 86 17.93 6.80 -2.03
N LEU A 87 16.71 7.20 -2.42
CA LEU A 87 16.43 8.49 -3.06
C LEU A 87 16.07 9.58 -2.02
N PRO A 88 16.84 10.67 -1.90
CA PRO A 88 16.58 11.74 -0.93
C PRO A 88 15.40 12.67 -1.26
N TYR A 89 14.66 12.46 -2.36
CA TYR A 89 13.66 13.41 -2.86
C TYR A 89 12.56 12.70 -3.66
N LEU A 90 11.37 12.54 -3.09
CA LEU A 90 10.14 12.77 -3.85
C LEU A 90 9.12 13.49 -2.95
N SER A 91 9.22 14.81 -3.02
CA SER A 91 8.18 15.77 -2.69
C SER A 91 6.79 15.27 -3.09
N PHE A 92 5.96 14.93 -2.11
CA PHE A 92 4.63 15.50 -1.88
C PHE A 92 3.96 16.20 -3.09
N ARG A 93 3.77 15.51 -4.22
CA ARG A 93 3.09 16.05 -5.40
C ARG A 93 2.08 15.06 -5.95
N LEU A 94 1.06 14.76 -5.15
CA LEU A 94 -0.31 14.85 -5.65
C LEU A 94 -0.94 16.04 -4.90
N GLY A 95 -1.22 17.15 -5.57
CA GLY A 95 -2.20 17.15 -6.65
C GLY A 95 -3.62 17.19 -6.06
N CYS A 96 -3.84 18.04 -5.04
CA CYS A 96 -5.14 18.68 -4.86
C CYS A 96 -5.14 19.93 -5.76
N GLU A 97 -5.30 19.73 -7.06
CA GLU A 97 -5.82 20.76 -7.96
C GLU A 97 -7.12 20.21 -8.53
N ASP A 98 -8.13 21.09 -8.53
CA ASP A 98 -9.49 20.98 -9.05
C ASP A 98 -10.55 20.27 -8.18
N ALA A 99 -11.16 21.05 -7.27
CA ALA A 99 -12.62 21.12 -7.16
C ALA A 99 -13.09 22.44 -6.50
N ALA A 100 -13.55 23.34 -7.37
CA ALA A 100 -14.43 24.51 -7.18
C ALA A 100 -13.88 25.77 -6.47
#